data_AF-A0A969AMT8-F1
#
_entry.id   AF-A0A969AMT8-F1
#
_cell.length_a   1.000
_cell.length_b   1.000
_cell.length_c   1.000
_cell.angle_alpha   90.00
_cell.angle_beta   90.00
_cell.angle_gamma   90.00
#
_symmetry.space_group_name_H-M   'P 1'
#
loop_
_entity.id
_entity.type
_entity.pdbx_description
1 polymer ?
#
loop_
_entity_poly.entity_id
_entity_poly.type
_entity_poly.pdbx_seq_one_letter_code
_entity_poly.pdbx_strand_id
1 'polypeptide(L)'
;MGDNDYLYVVTWDDGTVAESWLGEFEIDGRTVLTGADDWEYVVGGRNPYQIDRSRNLMPSTTELNSFISAALWQNTKSVGQNGVNPWGTIAGIDGEADWLQTASHTAGKYTIFRTRVPADNVAATPEPGSLLGLLAIGAVSSGAVMKRQRQA
;
A
#
# COMPACT_ATOMS: atom_id res chain seq x y z
N MET A 1 -6.70 -18.01 -9.41
CA MET A 1 -5.46 -17.69 -10.14
C MET A 1 -4.80 -18.99 -10.54
N GLY A 2 -4.12 -19.02 -11.69
CA GLY A 2 -3.27 -20.15 -12.07
C GLY A 2 -1.92 -20.07 -11.38
N ASP A 3 -1.20 -21.19 -11.35
CA ASP A 3 0.19 -21.23 -10.87
C ASP A 3 1.03 -20.24 -11.69
N ASN A 4 1.63 -19.24 -11.03
CA ASN A 4 2.40 -18.11 -11.61
C ASN A 4 1.60 -16.86 -12.05
N ASP A 5 0.37 -16.64 -11.58
CA ASP A 5 -0.24 -15.32 -11.69
C ASP A 5 0.38 -14.36 -10.67
N TYR A 6 0.67 -13.13 -11.07
CA TYR A 6 1.17 -12.08 -10.18
C TYR A 6 0.19 -10.91 -10.16
N LEU A 7 0.13 -10.17 -9.05
CA LEU A 7 -0.55 -8.88 -9.05
C LEU A 7 0.37 -7.85 -9.69
N TYR A 8 -0.12 -7.17 -10.73
CA TYR A 8 0.60 -6.09 -11.40
C TYR A 8 -0.09 -4.75 -11.14
N VAL A 9 0.71 -3.73 -10.83
CA VAL A 9 0.24 -2.35 -10.68
C VAL A 9 1.05 -1.46 -11.60
N VAL A 10 0.36 -0.63 -12.39
CA VAL A 10 1.01 0.32 -13.31
C VAL A 10 0.73 1.73 -12.81
N THR A 11 1.78 2.51 -12.60
CA THR A 11 1.69 3.89 -12.14
C THR A 11 2.36 4.84 -13.12
N TRP A 12 1.77 6.01 -13.34
CA TRP A 12 2.36 7.09 -14.13
C TRP A 12 1.93 8.44 -13.58
N ASP A 13 2.82 9.40 -13.77
CA ASP A 13 2.75 10.73 -13.17
C ASP A 13 2.07 11.74 -14.12
N ASP A 14 1.50 12.81 -13.57
CA ASP A 14 0.94 13.93 -14.35
C ASP A 14 1.98 15.03 -14.69
N GLY A 15 3.22 14.85 -14.28
CA GLY A 15 4.38 15.69 -14.52
C GLY A 15 4.65 16.69 -13.40
N THR A 16 3.84 16.72 -12.34
CA THR A 16 3.81 17.88 -11.42
C THR A 16 4.59 17.69 -10.12
N VAL A 17 4.61 16.50 -9.52
CA VAL A 17 5.22 16.25 -8.21
C VAL A 17 5.93 14.89 -8.16
N ALA A 18 6.82 14.71 -7.17
CA ALA A 18 7.40 13.40 -6.91
C ALA A 18 6.32 12.43 -6.41
N GLU A 19 6.18 11.30 -7.10
CA GLU A 19 5.16 10.31 -6.77
C GLU A 19 5.75 9.11 -6.03
N SER A 20 4.89 8.49 -5.25
CA SER A 20 5.13 7.21 -4.61
C SER A 20 3.79 6.49 -4.56
N TRP A 21 3.84 5.17 -4.47
CA TRP A 21 2.63 4.36 -4.42
C TRP A 21 2.57 3.61 -3.09
N LEU A 22 1.40 3.65 -2.46
CA LEU A 22 1.04 2.96 -1.24
C LEU A 22 -0.20 2.11 -1.51
N GLY A 23 -0.24 0.89 -0.98
CA GLY A 23 -1.37 0.01 -1.19
C GLY A 23 -1.49 -1.09 -0.15
N GLU A 24 -2.71 -1.55 0.01
CA GLU A 24 -3.09 -2.74 0.76
C GLU A 24 -4.12 -3.49 -0.08
N PHE A 25 -3.88 -4.78 -0.29
CA PHE A 25 -4.70 -5.64 -1.14
C PHE A 25 -5.10 -6.89 -0.39
N GLU A 26 -6.31 -7.38 -0.63
CA GLU A 26 -6.73 -8.70 -0.20
C GLU A 26 -6.71 -9.64 -1.41
N ILE A 27 -5.87 -10.67 -1.35
CA ILE A 27 -5.71 -11.67 -2.41
C ILE A 27 -5.93 -13.05 -1.78
N ASP A 28 -6.99 -13.73 -2.20
CA ASP A 28 -7.35 -15.07 -1.69
C ASP A 28 -7.42 -15.12 -0.15
N GLY A 29 -7.97 -14.07 0.48
CA GLY A 29 -8.12 -13.94 1.93
C GLY A 29 -6.83 -13.58 2.67
N ARG A 30 -5.77 -13.21 1.95
CA ARG A 30 -4.50 -12.74 2.53
C ARG A 30 -4.30 -11.27 2.25
N THR A 31 -3.89 -10.53 3.26
CA THR A 31 -3.47 -9.14 3.09
C THR A 31 -2.08 -9.08 2.47
N VAL A 32 -1.91 -8.16 1.52
CA VAL A 32 -0.65 -7.85 0.85
C VAL A 32 -0.45 -6.36 0.94
N LEU A 33 0.57 -5.94 1.69
CA LEU A 33 0.94 -4.54 1.82
C LEU A 33 1.96 -4.16 0.75
N THR A 34 2.01 -2.89 0.36
CA THR A 34 3.19 -2.38 -0.32
C THR A 34 4.37 -2.44 0.63
N GLY A 35 5.47 -3.05 0.19
CA GLY A 35 6.65 -3.34 1.01
C GLY A 35 7.87 -3.52 0.11
N ALA A 36 9.05 -3.05 0.56
CA ALA A 36 10.29 -3.15 -0.24
C ALA A 36 10.68 -4.61 -0.57
N ASP A 37 10.30 -5.52 0.32
CA ASP A 37 10.65 -6.94 0.23
C ASP A 37 9.59 -7.80 -0.46
N ASP A 38 8.33 -7.33 -0.56
CA ASP A 38 7.24 -8.09 -1.18
C ASP A 38 7.00 -7.75 -2.65
N TRP A 39 7.59 -6.63 -3.09
CA TRP A 39 7.39 -6.11 -4.44
C TRP A 39 8.70 -5.96 -5.20
N GLU A 40 8.59 -6.06 -6.52
CA GLU A 40 9.63 -5.71 -7.46
C GLU A 40 9.05 -4.80 -8.55
N TYR A 41 9.92 -4.03 -9.21
CA TYR A 41 9.48 -3.05 -10.20
C TYR A 41 10.37 -3.01 -11.44
N VAL A 42 9.82 -2.42 -12.49
CA VAL A 42 10.53 -2.00 -13.68
C VAL A 42 10.03 -0.63 -14.12
N VAL A 43 10.93 0.21 -14.60
CA VAL A 43 10.60 1.52 -15.18
C VAL A 43 10.70 1.44 -16.68
N GLY A 44 9.64 1.83 -17.39
CA GLY A 44 9.52 1.57 -18.81
C GLY A 44 8.49 2.42 -19.53
N GLY A 45 8.40 2.16 -20.84
CA GLY A 45 7.42 2.75 -21.76
C GLY A 45 7.52 4.26 -21.92
N ARG A 46 6.42 4.88 -22.35
CA ARG A 46 6.25 6.34 -22.35
C ARG A 46 5.10 6.65 -21.42
N ASN A 47 5.28 7.63 -20.54
CA ASN A 47 4.20 8.11 -19.68
C ASN A 47 3.01 8.55 -20.55
N PRO A 48 1.84 7.87 -20.44
CA PRO A 48 0.68 8.16 -21.28
C PRO A 48 0.17 9.61 -21.12
N TYR A 49 0.26 10.16 -19.92
CA TYR A 49 -0.15 11.54 -19.64
C TYR A 49 0.67 12.55 -20.47
N GLN A 50 1.97 12.27 -20.67
CA GLN A 50 2.83 13.15 -21.46
C GLN A 50 2.60 13.04 -22.98
N ILE A 51 1.97 11.96 -23.45
CA ILE A 51 1.63 11.80 -24.87
C ILE A 51 0.44 12.70 -25.22
N ASP A 52 -0.61 12.66 -24.40
CA ASP A 52 -1.80 13.49 -24.57
C ASP A 52 -2.45 13.77 -23.21
N ARG A 53 -2.16 14.94 -22.64
CA ARG A 53 -2.69 15.37 -21.34
C ARG A 53 -4.20 15.53 -21.31
N SER A 54 -4.84 15.66 -22.48
CA SER A 54 -6.29 15.82 -22.59
C SER A 54 -7.03 14.49 -22.54
N ARG A 55 -6.29 13.37 -22.59
CA ARG A 55 -6.85 12.02 -22.62
C ARG A 55 -6.24 11.20 -21.49
N ASN A 56 -7.07 10.49 -20.74
CA ASN A 56 -6.61 9.51 -19.77
C ASN A 56 -6.16 8.22 -20.49
N LEU A 57 -5.10 8.34 -21.30
CA LEU A 57 -4.54 7.21 -22.03
C LEU A 57 -3.93 6.23 -21.03
N MET A 58 -4.09 4.95 -21.31
CA MET A 58 -3.45 3.87 -20.56
C MET A 58 -2.51 3.12 -21.52
N PRO A 59 -1.38 2.56 -21.03
CA PRO A 59 -0.56 1.69 -21.85
C PRO A 59 -1.40 0.52 -22.38
N SER A 60 -1.21 0.14 -23.64
CA SER A 60 -1.97 -0.98 -24.20
C SER A 60 -1.55 -2.30 -23.55
N THR A 61 -2.46 -3.28 -23.51
CA THR A 61 -2.14 -4.62 -23.01
C THR A 61 -0.97 -5.26 -23.77
N THR A 62 -0.84 -5.01 -25.07
CA THR A 62 0.27 -5.52 -25.88
C THR A 62 1.61 -4.91 -25.45
N GLU A 63 1.63 -3.60 -25.19
CA GLU A 63 2.81 -2.91 -24.68
C GLU A 63 3.19 -3.43 -23.29
N LEU A 64 2.23 -3.52 -22.36
CA LEU A 64 2.46 -4.02 -21.00
C LEU A 64 3.01 -5.45 -21.02
N ASN A 65 2.41 -6.35 -21.80
CA ASN A 65 2.88 -7.73 -21.92
C ASN A 65 4.30 -7.80 -22.48
N SER A 66 4.64 -6.92 -23.43
CA SER A 66 6.00 -6.85 -23.99
C SER A 66 7.00 -6.38 -22.93
N PHE A 67 6.64 -5.40 -22.10
CA PHE A 67 7.49 -4.96 -20.99
C PHE A 67 7.64 -6.04 -19.92
N ILE A 68 6.55 -6.64 -19.47
CA ILE A 68 6.54 -7.66 -18.42
C ILE A 68 7.39 -8.87 -18.83
N SER A 69 7.27 -9.34 -20.07
CA SER A 69 8.02 -10.51 -20.57
C SER A 69 9.52 -10.26 -20.71
N ALA A 70 9.93 -9.02 -20.99
CA ALA A 70 11.34 -8.64 -21.12
C ALA A 70 11.93 -7.98 -19.86
N ALA A 71 11.15 -7.84 -18.79
CA ALA A 71 11.52 -7.04 -17.64
C ALA A 71 12.68 -7.66 -16.86
N LEU A 72 13.70 -6.83 -16.61
CA LEU A 72 14.72 -7.08 -15.60
C LEU A 72 14.24 -6.44 -14.29
N TRP A 73 13.43 -7.20 -13.56
CA TRP A 73 12.82 -6.73 -12.32
C TRP A 73 13.87 -6.33 -11.27
N GLN A 74 13.59 -5.25 -10.55
CA GLN A 74 14.45 -4.67 -9.54
C GLN A 74 13.76 -4.66 -8.18
N ASN A 75 14.56 -4.75 -7.12
CA ASN A 75 14.06 -4.57 -5.76
C ASN A 75 13.47 -3.17 -5.61
N THR A 76 12.23 -3.07 -5.13
CA THR A 76 11.62 -1.78 -4.81
C THR A 76 12.38 -1.07 -3.71
N LYS A 77 12.11 0.23 -3.60
CA LYS A 77 12.70 1.08 -2.56
C LYS A 77 11.59 1.78 -1.81
N SER A 78 11.50 1.50 -0.51
CA SER A 78 10.63 2.24 0.39
C SER A 78 11.16 3.66 0.58
N VAL A 79 10.25 4.63 0.61
CA VAL A 79 10.51 6.03 1.00
C VAL A 79 9.99 6.33 2.41
N GLY A 80 9.40 5.35 3.08
CA GLY A 80 8.84 5.44 4.42
C GLY A 80 7.46 4.77 4.51
N GLN A 81 7.03 4.50 5.73
CA GLN A 81 5.74 3.89 6.01
C GLN A 81 4.58 4.88 5.89
N ASN A 82 3.35 4.34 5.84
CA ASN A 82 2.12 5.10 5.94
C ASN A 82 2.15 6.01 7.18
N GLY A 83 1.96 7.32 6.99
CA GLY A 83 2.17 8.34 8.03
C GLY A 83 3.40 9.24 7.79
N VAL A 84 4.29 8.90 6.85
CA VAL A 84 5.48 9.71 6.57
C VAL A 84 5.13 11.02 5.84
N ASN A 85 5.84 12.12 6.17
CA ASN A 85 5.73 13.37 5.41
C ASN A 85 6.37 13.21 4.01
N PRO A 86 5.80 13.83 2.96
CA PRO A 86 4.70 14.80 2.97
C PRO A 86 3.29 14.17 2.88
N TRP A 87 3.18 12.85 2.72
CA TRP A 87 1.90 12.20 2.40
C TRP A 87 0.99 11.99 3.61
N GLY A 88 1.55 11.92 4.82
CA GLY A 88 0.80 11.68 6.04
C GLY A 88 0.19 10.27 6.08
N THR A 89 -0.85 10.10 6.91
CA THR A 89 -1.54 8.82 7.07
C THR A 89 -2.72 8.72 6.11
N ILE A 90 -2.74 7.65 5.31
CA ILE A 90 -3.87 7.29 4.46
C ILE A 90 -4.80 6.37 5.26
N ALA A 91 -5.99 6.85 5.58
CA ALA A 91 -6.98 6.09 6.34
C ALA A 91 -7.44 4.84 5.58
N GLY A 92 -7.53 3.71 6.27
CA GLY A 92 -7.93 2.42 5.68
C GLY A 92 -6.80 1.67 4.97
N ILE A 93 -5.56 2.16 5.08
CA ILE A 93 -4.36 1.39 4.74
C ILE A 93 -3.58 1.15 6.05
N ASP A 94 -3.05 -0.06 6.22
CA ASP A 94 -2.24 -0.43 7.37
C ASP A 94 -1.06 0.55 7.58
N GLY A 95 -0.69 0.76 8.84
CA GLY A 95 0.44 1.60 9.22
C GLY A 95 1.80 1.02 8.81
N GLU A 96 1.87 -0.31 8.61
CA GLU A 96 3.08 -1.02 8.21
C GLU A 96 3.34 -0.97 6.70
N ALA A 97 2.36 -0.52 5.89
CA ALA A 97 2.54 -0.40 4.45
C ALA A 97 3.57 0.69 4.10
N ASP A 98 4.48 0.37 3.17
CA ASP A 98 5.52 1.25 2.66
C ASP A 98 5.04 2.05 1.44
N TRP A 99 5.38 3.33 1.40
CA TRP A 99 5.40 4.09 0.16
C TRP A 99 6.56 3.61 -0.71
N LEU A 100 6.26 3.10 -1.90
CA LEU A 100 7.25 2.63 -2.86
C LEU A 100 7.59 3.72 -3.86
N GLN A 101 8.89 3.94 -4.06
CA GLN A 101 9.41 4.91 -5.02
C GLN A 101 9.00 4.53 -6.46
N THR A 102 8.42 5.47 -7.20
CA THR A 102 8.11 5.33 -8.62
C THR A 102 9.21 5.95 -9.49
N ALA A 103 9.08 5.82 -10.82
CA ALA A 103 9.87 6.57 -11.77
C ALA A 103 9.84 8.08 -11.46
N SER A 104 10.97 8.76 -11.65
CA SER A 104 11.02 10.22 -11.52
C SER A 104 9.98 10.87 -12.42
N HIS A 105 9.24 11.84 -11.90
CA HIS A 105 8.26 12.65 -12.66
C HIS A 105 8.86 13.31 -13.91
N THR A 106 10.17 13.55 -13.93
CA THR A 106 10.89 14.12 -15.10
C THR A 106 11.30 13.08 -16.15
N ALA A 107 11.22 11.78 -15.85
CA ALA A 107 11.69 10.73 -16.75
C ALA A 107 10.77 10.51 -17.96
N GLY A 108 9.49 10.91 -17.85
CA GLY A 108 8.48 10.62 -18.89
C GLY A 108 8.23 9.13 -19.08
N LYS A 109 8.34 8.36 -18.01
CA LYS A 109 8.17 6.90 -17.94
C LYS A 109 7.06 6.54 -16.97
N TYR A 110 6.47 5.37 -17.16
CA TYR A 110 5.63 4.74 -16.13
C TYR A 110 6.43 3.68 -15.39
N THR A 111 5.90 3.27 -14.24
CA THR A 111 6.44 2.19 -13.42
C THR A 111 5.47 1.02 -13.44
N ILE A 112 5.99 -0.19 -13.61
CA ILE A 112 5.22 -1.41 -13.37
C ILE A 112 5.78 -2.05 -12.11
N PHE A 113 4.91 -2.31 -11.15
CA PHE A 113 5.19 -3.11 -9.97
C PHE A 113 4.57 -4.48 -10.13
N ARG A 114 5.19 -5.49 -9.52
CA ARG A 114 4.54 -6.77 -9.28
C ARG A 114 4.92 -7.34 -7.92
N THR A 115 4.08 -8.21 -7.37
CA THR A 115 4.46 -9.03 -6.23
C THR A 115 5.65 -9.90 -6.61
N ARG A 116 6.58 -10.15 -5.68
CA ARG A 116 7.74 -11.03 -5.95
C ARG A 116 7.36 -12.50 -6.06
N VAL A 117 6.34 -12.87 -5.32
CA VAL A 117 5.77 -14.21 -5.35
C VAL A 117 4.47 -14.19 -6.13
N PRO A 118 4.13 -15.33 -6.78
CA PRO A 118 2.81 -15.53 -7.33
C PRO A 118 1.72 -15.24 -6.30
N ALA A 119 0.58 -14.73 -6.78
CA ALA A 119 -0.54 -14.24 -5.99
C ALA A 119 -1.14 -15.33 -5.06
N ASP A 120 -1.10 -16.59 -5.48
CA ASP A 120 -1.49 -17.77 -4.69
C ASP A 120 -0.49 -18.10 -3.55
N ASN A 121 0.73 -17.55 -3.63
CA ASN A 121 1.84 -17.78 -2.72
C ASN A 121 2.24 -16.55 -1.90
N VAL A 122 1.45 -15.47 -1.92
CA VAL A 122 1.74 -14.31 -1.07
C VAL A 122 1.67 -14.73 0.39
N ALA A 123 2.75 -14.49 1.13
CA ALA A 123 2.84 -14.80 2.55
C ALA A 123 1.76 -14.01 3.28
N ALA A 124 1.06 -14.65 4.23
CA ALA A 124 0.17 -13.92 5.10
C ALA A 124 1.00 -12.93 5.93
N THR A 125 0.73 -11.63 5.82
CA THR A 125 1.19 -10.67 6.82
C THR A 125 0.69 -11.16 8.19
N PRO A 126 1.51 -11.15 9.25
CA PRO A 126 1.03 -11.47 10.58
C PRO A 126 -0.16 -10.56 10.88
N GLU A 127 -1.32 -11.13 11.24
CA GLU A 127 -2.47 -10.32 11.63
C GLU A 127 -2.01 -9.32 12.70
N PRO A 128 -2.33 -8.01 12.58
CA PRO A 128 -2.06 -7.08 13.66
C PRO A 128 -2.73 -7.65 14.91
N GLY A 129 -2.01 -7.69 16.05
CA GLY A 129 -2.44 -8.30 17.31
C GLY A 129 -3.66 -7.64 18.00
N SER A 130 -4.65 -7.21 17.22
CA SER A 130 -5.83 -6.46 17.60
C SER A 130 -7.00 -7.40 17.89
N LEU A 131 -6.90 -8.17 18.97
CA LEU A 131 -8.08 -8.85 19.57
C LEU A 131 -8.18 -8.73 21.09
N LEU A 132 -7.27 -8.02 21.77
CA LEU A 132 -7.29 -7.90 23.25
C LEU A 132 -7.37 -6.47 23.80
N GLY A 133 -7.41 -5.44 22.95
CA GLY A 133 -7.37 -4.03 23.39
C GLY A 133 -8.71 -3.33 23.68
N LEU A 134 -9.86 -3.95 23.37
CA LEU A 134 -11.17 -3.25 23.33
C LEU A 134 -12.21 -3.72 24.37
N LEU A 135 -11.79 -4.35 25.46
CA LEU A 135 -12.67 -4.69 26.59
C LEU A 135 -11.98 -4.40 27.93
N ALA A 136 -11.87 -3.11 28.27
CA ALA A 136 -11.57 -2.69 29.63
C ALA A 136 -12.32 -1.40 29.99
N ILE A 137 -13.64 -1.36 29.74
CA ILE A 137 -14.52 -0.43 30.46
C ILE A 137 -14.87 -1.13 31.78
N GLY A 138 -14.11 -0.78 32.82
CA GLY A 138 -14.24 -1.33 34.15
C GLY A 138 -15.63 -1.09 34.75
N ALA A 139 -16.24 -2.17 35.22
CA ALA A 139 -17.30 -2.10 36.22
C ALA A 139 -16.65 -1.81 37.59
N VAL A 140 -16.90 -0.64 38.14
CA VAL A 140 -16.74 -0.39 39.59
C VAL A 140 -18.10 -0.06 40.17
N SER A 141 -18.75 -1.10 40.68
CA SER A 141 -19.84 -1.01 41.64
C SER A 141 -19.26 -1.10 43.05
N SER A 142 -19.44 -0.06 43.87
CA SER A 142 -19.34 -0.18 45.32
C SER A 142 -20.24 0.87 45.96
N GLY A 143 -21.24 0.39 46.71
CA GLY A 143 -22.26 1.19 47.35
C GLY A 143 -21.86 1.78 48.71
N ALA A 144 -22.64 2.82 49.06
CA ALA A 144 -23.20 3.21 50.36
C ALA A 144 -22.34 3.35 51.64
N VAL A 145 -22.85 4.28 52.48
CA VAL A 145 -22.57 4.58 53.91
C VAL A 145 -21.46 5.65 54.07
N MET A 146 -21.70 6.83 54.66
CA MET A 146 -22.19 7.03 56.03
C MET A 146 -22.78 8.44 56.27
N LYS A 147 -23.91 8.44 56.96
CA LYS A 147 -24.63 9.56 57.59
C LYS A 147 -23.72 10.30 58.59
N ARG A 148 -23.62 11.63 58.50
CA ARG A 148 -22.99 12.47 59.55
C ARG A 148 -24.05 13.38 60.16
N GLN A 149 -24.50 13.03 61.36
CA GLN A 149 -25.06 13.99 62.33
C GLN A 149 -23.97 15.00 62.70
N ARG A 150 -24.32 16.28 62.74
CA ARG A 150 -23.76 17.22 63.72
C ARG A 150 -24.84 18.20 64.15
N GLN A 151 -24.96 18.32 65.47
CA GLN A 151 -25.71 19.30 66.23
C GLN A 151 -25.04 20.67 66.10
N ALA A 152 -25.87 21.72 66.02
CA ALA A 152 -25.79 22.94 66.83
C ALA A 152 -27.17 23.61 66.78
#